data_AF-A0A2M8B5T7-F1
#
_entry.id   AF-A0A2M8B5T7-F1
#
_cell.length_a   1.000
_cell.length_b   1.000
_cell.length_c   1.000
_cell.angle_alpha   90.00
_cell.angle_beta   90.00
_cell.angle_gamma   90.00
#
_symmetry.space_group_name_H-M   'P 1'
#
loop_
_entity.id
_entity.type
_entity.pdbx_description
1 polymer ?
#
loop_
_entity_poly.entity_id
_entity_poly.type
_entity_poly.pdbx_seq_one_letter_code
_entity_poly.pdbx_strand_id
1 'polypeptide(L)'
;MVSEPIVAPGAEAKIEVTVHTAGRHGVLAKTVTVSSDDPVNPAFKLNISGTVEVAVGFDPERLSMGDVMTGDTIVQQVKLVGSKAKEVKVVEMVSSDPNLISGKMVKGAKEPTLEVTIKPGDVARRFGGLLTVKTNLESPKEVQLRVDGRATSDISVDQDRVHFFFDENGKSTRDVVVFVSTIKGTKFKVTGIEDPQNMVQAKIDKVGDRYQVTMTMAEGKQVANSTLWILTDQKGDAEKLEVIYSARVQVQRPPNANPMPASNLPQIQRPRTIPTAIKGEIPQHPKVEALQPHAEKK
;
A
#
# COMPACT_ATOMS: atom_id res chain seq x y z
N MET A 1 33.45 -14.86 -11.26
CA MET A 1 33.59 -16.33 -11.26
C MET A 1 35.06 -16.65 -11.01
N VAL A 2 35.38 -17.86 -10.53
CA VAL A 2 36.79 -18.31 -10.44
C VAL A 2 37.16 -18.94 -11.77
N SER A 3 38.30 -18.57 -12.35
CA SER A 3 38.72 -19.08 -13.66
C SER A 3 39.05 -20.58 -13.63
N GLU A 4 39.56 -21.06 -12.50
CA GLU A 4 39.95 -22.46 -12.27
C GLU A 4 39.49 -22.89 -10.87
N PRO A 5 38.53 -23.83 -10.74
CA PRO A 5 38.01 -24.27 -9.44
C PRO A 5 38.98 -25.20 -8.69
N ILE A 6 40.04 -25.68 -9.34
CA ILE A 6 41.08 -26.53 -8.76
C ILE A 6 42.42 -25.81 -8.94
N VAL A 7 43.11 -25.55 -7.83
CA VAL A 7 44.41 -24.87 -7.82
C VAL A 7 45.47 -25.87 -7.36
N ALA A 8 46.42 -26.20 -8.24
CA ALA A 8 47.52 -27.10 -7.90
C ALA A 8 48.48 -26.46 -6.88
N PRO A 9 49.27 -27.25 -6.12
CA PRO A 9 50.26 -26.70 -5.19
C PRO A 9 51.22 -25.73 -5.87
N GLY A 10 51.29 -24.49 -5.36
CA GLY A 10 52.14 -23.43 -5.92
C GLY A 10 51.60 -22.78 -7.20
N ALA A 11 50.41 -23.16 -7.67
CA ALA A 11 49.74 -22.52 -8.81
C ALA A 11 48.92 -21.30 -8.36
N GLU A 12 48.57 -20.45 -9.33
CA GLU A 12 47.76 -19.25 -9.14
C GLU A 12 46.43 -19.39 -9.89
N ALA A 13 45.34 -18.91 -9.30
CA ALA A 13 44.04 -18.81 -9.95
C ALA A 13 43.53 -17.37 -9.92
N LYS A 14 42.79 -16.97 -10.97
CA LYS A 14 42.21 -15.62 -11.08
C LYS A 14 40.75 -15.64 -10.66
N ILE A 15 40.35 -14.62 -9.90
CA ILE A 15 38.97 -14.40 -9.49
C ILE A 15 38.48 -13.13 -10.16
N GLU A 16 37.54 -13.28 -11.09
CA GLU A 16 36.88 -12.14 -11.72
C GLU A 16 35.70 -11.69 -10.87
N VAL A 17 35.70 -10.40 -10.50
CA VAL A 17 34.64 -9.77 -9.72
C VAL A 17 34.07 -8.58 -10.47
N THR A 18 32.77 -8.66 -10.78
CA THR A 18 32.03 -7.57 -11.44
C THR A 18 31.21 -6.81 -10.42
N VAL A 19 31.48 -5.50 -10.29
CA VAL A 19 30.67 -4.61 -9.43
C VAL A 19 29.67 -3.84 -10.28
N HIS A 20 28.39 -4.17 -10.15
CA HIS A 20 27.33 -3.39 -10.78
C HIS A 20 27.06 -2.12 -9.96
N THR A 21 27.34 -0.97 -10.56
CA THR A 21 27.16 0.37 -9.96
C THR A 21 25.89 1.09 -10.44
N ALA A 22 25.11 0.46 -11.33
CA ALA A 22 23.85 1.03 -11.82
C ALA A 22 22.90 1.37 -10.67
N GLY A 23 22.38 2.61 -10.66
CA GLY A 23 21.50 3.12 -9.61
C GLY A 23 22.16 3.32 -8.24
N ARG A 24 23.50 3.27 -8.16
CA ARG A 24 24.26 3.52 -6.93
C ARG A 24 25.09 4.79 -7.05
N HIS A 25 25.33 5.44 -5.91
CA HIS A 25 26.19 6.61 -5.79
C HIS A 25 26.88 6.60 -4.43
N GLY A 26 27.95 7.37 -4.29
CA GLY A 26 28.67 7.51 -3.01
C GLY A 26 29.53 6.29 -2.66
N VAL A 27 29.86 6.15 -1.38
CA VAL A 27 30.79 5.11 -0.91
C VAL A 27 30.17 3.72 -1.05
N LEU A 28 30.89 2.83 -1.74
CA LEU A 28 30.55 1.43 -1.89
C LEU A 28 31.61 0.56 -1.21
N ALA A 29 31.15 -0.37 -0.38
CA ALA A 29 31.95 -1.45 0.17
C ALA A 29 31.26 -2.79 -0.12
N LYS A 30 32.01 -3.77 -0.64
CA LYS A 30 31.55 -5.13 -0.90
C LYS A 30 32.58 -6.12 -0.43
N THR A 31 32.13 -7.24 0.10
CA THR A 31 32.99 -8.35 0.50
C THR A 31 32.68 -9.54 -0.38
N VAL A 32 33.72 -10.13 -0.96
CA VAL A 32 33.67 -11.42 -1.65
C VAL A 32 34.29 -12.44 -0.72
N THR A 33 33.53 -13.49 -0.37
CA THR A 33 34.06 -14.62 0.37
C THR A 33 34.41 -15.72 -0.63
N VAL A 34 35.68 -16.12 -0.62
CA VAL A 34 36.20 -17.24 -1.39
C VAL A 34 36.26 -18.44 -0.46
N SER A 35 35.42 -19.45 -0.71
CA SER A 35 35.45 -20.69 0.04
C SER A 35 36.41 -21.69 -0.62
N SER A 36 37.18 -22.41 0.19
CA SER A 36 38.17 -23.41 -0.22
C SER A 36 38.08 -24.63 0.71
N ASP A 37 38.56 -25.76 0.23
CA ASP A 37 38.81 -27.00 0.96
C ASP A 37 40.15 -27.01 1.72
N ASP A 38 40.90 -25.90 1.72
CA ASP A 38 42.09 -25.72 2.57
C ASP A 38 41.69 -25.89 4.05
N PRO A 39 42.23 -26.90 4.76
CA PRO A 39 41.89 -27.16 6.15
C PRO A 39 42.38 -26.06 7.11
N VAL A 40 43.33 -25.23 6.69
CA VAL A 40 43.88 -24.13 7.49
C VAL A 40 43.09 -22.84 7.23
N ASN A 41 42.81 -22.52 5.97
CA ASN A 41 42.08 -21.31 5.58
C ASN A 41 40.89 -21.62 4.64
N PRO A 42 39.80 -22.19 5.16
CA PRO A 42 38.67 -22.62 4.33
C PRO A 42 37.84 -21.45 3.76
N ALA A 43 38.10 -20.22 4.22
CA ALA A 43 37.41 -19.03 3.72
C ALA A 43 38.32 -17.79 3.74
N PHE A 44 38.50 -17.17 2.57
CA PHE A 44 39.21 -15.90 2.40
C PHE A 44 38.22 -14.77 2.10
N LYS A 45 38.37 -13.61 2.76
CA LYS A 45 37.53 -12.44 2.52
C LYS A 45 38.30 -11.39 1.74
N LEU A 46 37.79 -11.02 0.57
CA LEU A 46 38.29 -9.92 -0.25
C LEU A 46 37.37 -8.72 -0.07
N ASN A 47 37.90 -7.59 0.35
CA ASN A 47 37.15 -6.35 0.50
C ASN A 47 37.38 -5.44 -0.71
N ILE A 48 36.29 -4.97 -1.29
CA ILE A 48 36.25 -4.04 -2.42
C ILE A 48 35.62 -2.75 -1.92
N SER A 49 36.36 -1.66 -1.98
CA SER A 49 35.88 -0.34 -1.60
C SER A 49 36.13 0.69 -2.70
N GLY A 50 35.23 1.65 -2.87
CA GLY A 50 35.39 2.77 -3.78
C GLY A 50 34.26 3.77 -3.64
N THR A 51 34.32 4.87 -4.38
CA THR A 51 33.23 5.86 -4.46
C THR A 51 32.65 5.83 -5.87
N VAL A 52 31.34 5.68 -5.98
CA VAL A 52 30.63 5.73 -7.25
C VAL A 52 30.23 7.17 -7.54
N GLU A 53 30.86 7.76 -8.55
CA GLU A 53 30.50 9.09 -9.05
C GLU A 53 29.32 9.00 -10.02
N VAL A 54 28.35 9.90 -9.84
CA VAL A 54 27.16 9.98 -10.71
C VAL A 54 27.48 10.86 -11.91
N ALA A 55 27.45 10.27 -13.11
CA ALA A 55 27.59 11.03 -14.35
C ALA A 55 26.42 12.01 -14.54
N VAL A 56 25.19 11.53 -14.31
CA VAL A 56 23.96 12.33 -14.30
C VAL A 56 22.93 11.67 -13.38
N GLY A 57 22.25 12.47 -12.59
CA GLY A 57 21.21 12.11 -11.64
C GLY A 57 20.27 13.27 -11.39
N PHE A 58 19.26 13.07 -10.54
CA PHE A 58 18.32 14.12 -10.15
C PHE A 58 18.64 14.65 -8.75
N ASP A 59 18.44 15.94 -8.55
CA ASP A 59 18.41 16.57 -7.24
C ASP A 59 17.10 17.36 -7.10
N PRO A 60 16.16 16.93 -6.23
CA PRO A 60 16.23 15.71 -5.42
C PRO A 60 16.10 14.41 -6.25
N GLU A 61 16.66 13.30 -5.74
CA GLU A 61 16.58 11.98 -6.41
C GLU A 61 15.17 11.39 -6.44
N ARG A 62 14.31 11.84 -5.54
CA ARG A 62 12.91 11.43 -5.41
C ARG A 62 12.07 12.63 -5.02
N LEU A 63 10.93 12.77 -5.69
CA LEU A 63 9.87 13.69 -5.29
C LEU A 63 8.86 12.96 -4.42
N SER A 64 8.84 13.26 -3.13
CA SER A 64 7.77 12.82 -2.24
C SER A 64 6.81 13.99 -2.03
N MET A 65 5.59 13.83 -2.54
CA MET A 65 4.57 14.87 -2.50
C MET A 65 3.84 14.93 -1.16
N GLY A 66 3.96 13.91 -0.31
CA GLY A 66 3.17 13.81 0.91
C GLY A 66 1.68 13.67 0.59
N ASP A 67 0.84 14.29 1.43
CA ASP A 67 -0.60 14.42 1.18
C ASP A 67 -0.86 15.68 0.34
N VAL A 68 -1.48 15.49 -0.82
CA VAL A 68 -1.86 16.54 -1.77
C VAL A 68 -3.31 16.35 -2.16
N MET A 69 -3.96 17.38 -2.68
CA MET A 69 -5.41 17.30 -2.85
C MET A 69 -5.79 16.78 -4.22
N THR A 70 -6.93 16.09 -4.27
CA THR A 70 -7.51 15.65 -5.53
C THR A 70 -7.79 16.87 -6.42
N GLY A 71 -7.61 16.71 -7.73
CA GLY A 71 -7.78 17.76 -8.73
C GLY A 71 -6.67 18.80 -8.80
N ASP A 72 -5.78 18.90 -7.81
CA ASP A 72 -4.66 19.85 -7.84
C ASP A 72 -3.69 19.50 -8.99
N THR A 73 -3.14 20.55 -9.63
CA THR A 73 -1.97 20.40 -10.51
C THR A 73 -0.77 21.01 -9.82
N ILE A 74 0.24 20.19 -9.55
CA ILE A 74 1.42 20.58 -8.78
C ILE A 74 2.61 20.58 -9.71
N VAL A 75 3.46 21.60 -9.60
CA VAL A 75 4.63 21.78 -10.43
C VAL A 75 5.86 21.85 -9.54
N GLN A 76 6.85 21.00 -9.79
CA GLN A 76 8.11 20.95 -9.05
C GLN A 76 9.30 21.09 -9.99
N GLN A 77 10.32 21.80 -9.54
CA GLN A 77 11.58 21.92 -10.27
C GLN A 77 12.60 20.91 -9.72
N VAL A 78 13.20 20.14 -10.63
CA VAL A 78 14.22 19.13 -10.31
C VAL A 78 15.44 19.40 -11.16
N LYS A 79 16.61 19.43 -10.54
CA LYS A 79 17.87 19.68 -11.24
C LYS A 79 18.47 18.36 -11.70
N LEU A 80 19.16 18.40 -12.84
CA LEU A 80 20.11 17.37 -13.22
C LEU A 80 21.47 17.70 -12.62
N VAL A 81 22.01 16.78 -11.84
CA VAL A 81 23.30 16.89 -11.15
C VAL A 81 24.23 15.75 -11.54
N GLY A 82 25.52 15.90 -11.33
CA GLY A 82 26.54 14.90 -11.68
C GLY A 82 27.68 15.46 -12.52
N SER A 83 28.72 14.65 -12.70
CA SER A 83 29.97 15.08 -13.36
C SER A 83 29.80 15.46 -14.83
N LYS A 84 28.78 14.90 -15.51
CA LYS A 84 28.45 15.19 -16.92
C LYS A 84 27.12 15.91 -17.10
N ALA A 85 26.48 16.38 -16.02
CA ALA A 85 25.13 16.94 -16.09
C ALA A 85 24.99 18.11 -17.08
N LYS A 86 26.00 18.97 -17.19
CA LYS A 86 26.00 20.13 -18.10
C LYS A 86 26.08 19.76 -19.60
N GLU A 87 26.56 18.56 -19.90
CA GLU A 87 26.74 18.05 -21.27
C GLU A 87 25.55 17.19 -21.73
N VAL A 88 24.65 16.85 -20.79
CA VAL A 88 23.48 16.01 -21.05
C VAL A 88 22.47 16.76 -21.93
N LYS A 89 22.08 16.10 -23.01
CA LYS A 89 20.91 16.46 -23.82
C LYS A 89 19.83 15.42 -23.55
N VAL A 90 18.65 15.90 -23.17
CA VAL A 90 17.46 15.05 -23.02
C VAL A 90 16.95 14.71 -24.42
N VAL A 91 16.97 13.42 -24.74
CA VAL A 91 16.48 12.87 -26.02
C VAL A 91 14.97 12.67 -25.93
N GLU A 92 14.51 12.10 -24.83
CA GLU A 92 13.11 11.74 -24.63
C GLU A 92 12.78 11.72 -23.13
N MET A 93 11.53 12.01 -22.78
CA MET A 93 11.00 11.80 -21.44
C MET A 93 9.78 10.89 -21.52
N VAL A 94 9.85 9.77 -20.81
CA VAL A 94 8.82 8.74 -20.78
C VAL A 94 8.29 8.64 -19.35
N SER A 95 7.00 8.91 -19.18
CA SER A 95 6.32 8.71 -17.91
C SER A 95 5.71 7.32 -17.85
N SER A 96 5.79 6.66 -16.69
CA SER A 96 5.06 5.42 -16.44
C SER A 96 3.55 5.62 -16.41
N ASP A 97 3.09 6.84 -16.09
CA ASP A 97 1.70 7.26 -16.11
C ASP A 97 1.63 8.73 -16.58
N PRO A 98 1.42 8.97 -17.89
CA PRO A 98 1.39 10.33 -18.45
C PRO A 98 0.26 11.23 -17.93
N ASN A 99 -0.82 10.64 -17.40
CA ASN A 99 -1.91 11.39 -16.80
C ASN A 99 -1.55 11.88 -15.39
N LEU A 100 -0.67 11.15 -14.70
CA LEU A 100 -0.19 11.48 -13.36
C LEU A 100 1.07 12.33 -13.36
N ILE A 101 2.08 11.98 -14.16
CA ILE A 101 3.40 12.62 -14.16
C ILE A 101 3.75 13.02 -15.59
N SER A 102 4.19 14.26 -15.76
CA SER A 102 4.78 14.74 -17.01
C SER A 102 5.98 15.64 -16.71
N GLY A 103 6.93 15.72 -17.64
CA GLY A 103 8.14 16.49 -17.48
C GLY A 103 8.45 17.33 -18.70
N LYS A 104 9.01 18.53 -18.49
CA LYS A 104 9.56 19.38 -19.55
C LYS A 104 10.84 20.06 -19.08
N MET A 105 11.75 20.36 -20.00
CA MET A 105 12.96 21.12 -19.69
C MET A 105 12.64 22.60 -19.47
N VAL A 106 13.23 23.21 -18.45
CA VAL A 106 13.15 24.65 -18.21
C VAL A 106 14.13 25.36 -19.16
N LYS A 107 13.61 26.20 -20.06
CA LYS A 107 14.43 26.99 -20.99
C LYS A 107 15.14 28.13 -20.26
N GLY A 108 16.43 28.33 -20.55
CA GLY A 108 17.21 29.44 -20.00
C GLY A 108 17.67 29.27 -18.55
N ALA A 109 17.47 28.10 -17.93
CA ALA A 109 18.03 27.80 -16.62
C ALA A 109 19.56 27.71 -16.69
N LYS A 110 20.25 28.29 -15.70
CA LYS A 110 21.73 28.24 -15.58
C LYS A 110 22.26 26.81 -15.41
N GLU A 111 21.45 25.97 -14.78
CA GLU A 111 21.69 24.53 -14.60
C GLU A 111 20.57 23.76 -15.30
N PRO A 112 20.87 22.57 -15.88
CA PRO A 112 19.87 21.74 -16.53
C PRO A 112 18.76 21.37 -15.54
N THR A 113 17.59 21.98 -15.70
CA THR A 113 16.47 21.87 -14.76
C THR A 113 15.23 21.37 -15.51
N LEU A 114 14.53 20.42 -14.89
CA LEU A 114 13.26 19.90 -15.34
C LEU A 114 12.14 20.48 -14.49
N GLU A 115 11.05 20.84 -15.15
CA GLU A 115 9.77 21.09 -14.51
C GLU A 115 8.94 19.81 -14.60
N VAL A 116 8.63 19.23 -13.44
CA VAL A 116 7.83 18.02 -13.29
C VAL A 116 6.44 18.43 -12.84
N THR A 117 5.44 18.09 -13.65
CA THR A 117 4.03 18.32 -13.34
C THR A 117 3.39 17.03 -12.82
N ILE A 118 2.75 17.11 -11.65
CA ILE A 118 2.04 16.02 -11.00
C ILE A 118 0.55 16.36 -10.97
N LYS A 119 -0.29 15.43 -11.43
CA LYS A 119 -1.75 15.50 -11.43
C LYS A 119 -2.32 14.26 -10.72
N PRO A 120 -2.57 14.31 -9.40
CA PRO A 120 -3.01 13.16 -8.61
C PRO A 120 -4.33 12.52 -9.08
N GLY A 121 -5.11 13.25 -9.89
CA GLY A 121 -6.45 12.88 -10.33
C GLY A 121 -7.51 13.31 -9.32
N ASP A 122 -8.76 12.95 -9.57
CA ASP A 122 -9.91 13.43 -8.79
C ASP A 122 -10.33 12.44 -7.68
N VAL A 123 -9.58 11.34 -7.54
CA VAL A 123 -9.85 10.23 -6.61
C VAL A 123 -8.80 10.20 -5.52
N ALA A 124 -9.22 10.14 -4.26
CA ALA A 124 -8.41 10.03 -3.07
C ALA A 124 -7.75 8.65 -3.02
N ARG A 125 -6.45 8.61 -3.33
CA ARG A 125 -5.66 7.37 -3.38
C ARG A 125 -4.18 7.66 -3.25
N ARG A 126 -3.41 6.63 -2.92
CA ARG A 126 -1.96 6.69 -3.11
C ARG A 126 -1.64 6.69 -4.61
N PHE A 127 -0.68 7.50 -5.00
CA PHE A 127 -0.17 7.53 -6.36
C PHE A 127 1.35 7.45 -6.34
N GLY A 128 1.90 6.96 -7.44
CA GLY A 128 3.33 6.93 -7.65
C GLY A 128 3.65 6.47 -9.06
N GLY A 129 4.82 6.88 -9.52
CA GLY A 129 5.29 6.56 -10.86
C GLY A 129 6.73 6.98 -11.06
N LEU A 130 7.21 6.69 -12.26
CA LEU A 130 8.56 6.97 -12.70
C LEU A 130 8.52 7.90 -13.90
N LEU A 131 9.36 8.94 -13.87
CA LEU A 131 9.68 9.74 -15.03
C LEU A 131 11.08 9.34 -15.51
N THR A 132 11.14 8.61 -16.62
CA THR A 132 12.38 8.16 -17.25
C THR A 132 12.84 9.20 -18.26
N VAL A 133 14.04 9.74 -18.06
CA VAL A 133 14.67 10.70 -18.96
C VAL A 133 15.79 9.98 -19.72
N LYS A 134 15.60 9.81 -21.03
CA LYS A 134 16.63 9.27 -21.92
C LYS A 134 17.62 10.38 -22.29
N THR A 135 18.90 10.07 -22.18
CA THR A 135 19.99 11.01 -22.43
C THR A 135 20.79 10.60 -23.67
N ASN A 136 21.61 11.53 -24.17
CA ASN A 136 22.56 11.28 -25.24
C ASN A 136 23.87 10.62 -24.77
N LEU A 137 24.01 10.30 -23.48
CA LEU A 137 25.23 9.69 -22.96
C LEU A 137 25.29 8.20 -23.31
N GLU A 138 26.49 7.67 -23.51
CA GLU A 138 26.70 6.23 -23.72
C GLU A 138 26.33 5.43 -22.45
N SER A 139 26.61 5.99 -21.28
CA SER A 139 26.20 5.47 -19.98
C SER A 139 26.14 6.61 -18.94
N PRO A 140 25.01 6.83 -18.24
CA PRO A 140 23.73 6.12 -18.39
C PRO A 140 22.90 6.68 -19.56
N LYS A 141 22.35 5.77 -20.40
CA LYS A 141 21.42 6.15 -21.49
C LYS A 141 20.08 6.66 -20.98
N GLU A 142 19.73 6.36 -19.73
CA GLU A 142 18.50 6.78 -19.09
C GLU A 142 18.69 6.99 -17.60
N VAL A 143 17.96 7.96 -17.05
CA VAL A 143 17.91 8.28 -15.62
C VAL A 143 16.45 8.35 -15.20
N GLN A 144 16.12 7.81 -14.03
CA GLN A 144 14.74 7.74 -13.56
C GLN A 144 14.53 8.62 -12.33
N LEU A 145 13.49 9.45 -12.37
CA LEU A 145 12.99 10.20 -11.22
C LEU A 145 11.77 9.48 -10.66
N ARG A 146 11.83 9.12 -9.37
CA ARG A 146 10.67 8.55 -8.68
C ARG A 146 9.80 9.65 -8.09
N VAL A 147 8.50 9.55 -8.32
CA VAL A 147 7.50 10.45 -7.75
C VAL A 147 6.46 9.62 -7.01
N ASP A 148 6.06 10.04 -5.82
CA ASP A 148 4.96 9.42 -5.09
C ASP A 148 4.29 10.39 -4.10
N GLY A 149 3.09 10.03 -3.68
CA GLY A 149 2.31 10.77 -2.71
C GLY A 149 0.94 10.15 -2.48
N ARG A 150 0.06 10.92 -1.85
CA ARG A 150 -1.32 10.55 -1.62
C ARG A 150 -2.22 11.71 -2.01
N ALA A 151 -3.19 11.42 -2.88
CA ALA A 151 -4.30 12.30 -3.17
C ALA A 151 -5.31 12.18 -2.02
N THR A 152 -5.75 13.29 -1.45
CA THR A 152 -6.77 13.37 -0.41
C THR A 152 -7.91 14.28 -0.88
N SER A 153 -9.15 13.92 -0.54
CA SER A 153 -10.30 14.79 -0.81
C SER A 153 -10.25 16.03 0.08
N ASP A 154 -10.62 17.20 -0.47
CA ASP A 154 -10.79 18.43 0.31
C ASP A 154 -12.06 18.39 1.17
N ILE A 155 -13.12 17.77 0.66
CA ILE A 155 -14.37 17.60 1.41
C ILE A 155 -14.30 16.29 2.18
N SER A 156 -14.59 16.38 3.47
CA SER A 156 -14.57 15.25 4.39
C SER A 156 -15.85 15.19 5.22
N VAL A 157 -16.16 13.96 5.62
CA VAL A 157 -17.20 13.63 6.59
C VAL A 157 -16.50 13.28 7.90
N ASP A 158 -16.94 13.85 9.01
CA ASP A 158 -16.33 13.60 10.32
C ASP A 158 -16.55 12.17 10.82
N GLN A 159 -17.64 11.54 10.37
CA GLN A 159 -18.02 10.17 10.68
C GLN A 159 -18.41 9.43 9.40
N ASP A 160 -17.50 8.60 8.90
CA ASP A 160 -17.74 7.68 7.78
C ASP A 160 -18.49 6.42 8.21
N ARG A 161 -18.63 6.19 9.52
CA ARG A 161 -19.42 5.11 10.11
C ARG A 161 -20.37 5.61 11.17
N VAL A 162 -21.63 5.23 11.02
CA VAL A 162 -22.70 5.53 11.98
C VAL A 162 -23.43 4.28 12.43
N HIS A 163 -23.89 4.30 13.67
CA HIS A 163 -24.62 3.19 14.28
C HIS A 163 -25.95 3.67 14.84
N PHE A 164 -27.04 3.12 14.32
CA PHE A 164 -28.40 3.33 14.84
C PHE A 164 -28.72 2.31 15.93
N PHE A 165 -29.34 2.79 17.00
CA PHE A 165 -29.77 1.98 18.13
C PHE A 165 -31.28 2.07 18.24
N PHE A 166 -31.93 0.91 18.33
CA PHE A 166 -33.37 0.82 18.50
C PHE A 166 -33.71 0.24 19.87
N ASP A 167 -34.78 0.75 20.45
CA ASP A 167 -35.37 0.20 21.66
C ASP A 167 -36.06 -1.15 21.38
N GLU A 168 -36.61 -1.75 22.44
CA GLU A 168 -37.30 -3.03 22.37
C GLU A 168 -38.57 -2.99 21.51
N ASN A 169 -39.12 -1.79 21.26
CA ASN A 169 -40.28 -1.58 20.40
C ASN A 169 -39.88 -1.28 18.94
N GLY A 170 -38.59 -1.38 18.61
CA GLY A 170 -38.07 -1.09 17.28
C GLY A 170 -38.08 0.40 16.92
N LYS A 171 -38.23 1.30 17.91
CA LYS A 171 -38.18 2.74 17.70
C LYS A 171 -36.76 3.26 17.86
N SER A 172 -36.34 4.17 16.99
CA SER A 172 -35.01 4.78 17.09
C SER A 172 -34.86 5.52 18.42
N THR A 173 -33.74 5.26 19.09
CA THR A 173 -33.40 5.89 20.38
C THR A 173 -32.78 7.27 20.21
N ARG A 174 -32.23 7.59 19.03
CA ARG A 174 -31.62 8.89 18.72
C ARG A 174 -31.40 9.07 17.23
N ASP A 175 -31.44 10.32 16.80
CA ASP A 175 -30.91 10.72 15.50
C ASP A 175 -29.38 10.72 15.54
N VAL A 176 -28.75 10.43 14.41
CA VAL A 176 -27.30 10.52 14.25
C VAL A 176 -26.99 11.78 13.46
N VAL A 177 -26.05 12.59 13.96
CA VAL A 177 -25.65 13.84 13.31
C VAL A 177 -24.24 13.66 12.79
N VAL A 178 -24.08 13.92 11.50
CA VAL A 178 -22.80 13.86 10.79
C VAL A 178 -22.49 15.25 10.23
N PHE A 179 -21.23 15.66 10.29
CA PHE A 179 -20.78 16.94 9.73
C PHE A 179 -19.96 16.73 8.46
N VAL A 180 -20.31 17.48 7.42
CA VAL A 180 -19.55 17.57 6.17
C VAL A 180 -18.84 18.91 6.13
N SER A 181 -17.53 18.89 5.95
CA SER A 181 -16.66 20.08 6.00
C SER A 181 -15.58 20.06 4.93
N THR A 182 -14.95 21.21 4.70
CA THR A 182 -13.80 21.38 3.79
C THR A 182 -12.53 21.63 4.58
N ILE A 183 -11.40 21.11 4.09
CA ILE A 183 -10.08 21.27 4.72
C ILE A 183 -9.42 22.58 4.25
N LYS A 184 -9.55 22.94 2.97
CA LYS A 184 -8.99 24.14 2.34
C LYS A 184 -9.91 25.36 2.40
N GLY A 185 -11.15 25.20 2.83
CA GLY A 185 -12.15 26.28 2.77
C GLY A 185 -12.80 26.43 1.39
N THR A 186 -12.75 25.39 0.54
CA THR A 186 -13.42 25.40 -0.76
C THR A 186 -14.92 25.55 -0.55
N LYS A 187 -15.55 26.43 -1.33
CA LYS A 187 -17.01 26.58 -1.29
C LYS A 187 -17.64 25.35 -1.95
N PHE A 188 -18.51 24.67 -1.20
CA PHE A 188 -19.25 23.52 -1.69
C PHE A 188 -20.72 23.59 -1.25
N LYS A 189 -21.55 22.78 -1.90
CA LYS A 189 -22.94 22.54 -1.52
C LYS A 189 -23.21 21.06 -1.47
N VAL A 190 -23.89 20.62 -0.41
CA VAL A 190 -24.53 19.31 -0.38
C VAL A 190 -25.79 19.39 -1.24
N THR A 191 -25.86 18.57 -2.29
CA THR A 191 -26.94 18.58 -3.30
C THR A 191 -28.06 17.60 -2.96
N GLY A 192 -27.75 16.56 -2.19
CA GLY A 192 -28.74 15.56 -1.80
C GLY A 192 -28.13 14.40 -1.03
N ILE A 193 -28.98 13.42 -0.72
CA ILE A 193 -28.61 12.17 -0.06
C ILE A 193 -29.23 11.03 -0.84
N GLU A 194 -28.44 9.99 -1.08
CA GLU A 194 -28.85 8.77 -1.79
C GLU A 194 -28.68 7.58 -0.85
N ASP A 195 -29.79 6.96 -0.45
CA ASP A 195 -29.83 5.72 0.33
C ASP A 195 -30.44 4.59 -0.53
N PRO A 196 -29.62 3.67 -1.06
CA PRO A 196 -30.10 2.56 -1.87
C PRO A 196 -31.10 1.64 -1.16
N GLN A 197 -31.07 1.59 0.18
CA GLN A 197 -32.00 0.76 0.97
C GLN A 197 -33.26 1.52 1.38
N ASN A 198 -33.29 2.84 1.20
CA ASN A 198 -34.40 3.73 1.58
C ASN A 198 -34.87 3.52 3.04
N MET A 199 -33.92 3.32 3.95
CA MET A 199 -34.16 3.09 5.38
C MET A 199 -33.86 4.32 6.23
N VAL A 200 -32.97 5.20 5.77
CA VAL A 200 -32.53 6.39 6.50
C VAL A 200 -33.14 7.62 5.86
N GLN A 201 -33.95 8.34 6.62
CA GLN A 201 -34.35 9.70 6.30
C GLN A 201 -33.24 10.64 6.76
N ALA A 202 -32.91 11.65 5.96
CA ALA A 202 -31.87 12.58 6.33
C ALA A 202 -32.29 14.03 6.04
N LYS A 203 -31.97 14.91 6.97
CA LYS A 203 -32.18 16.36 6.89
C LYS A 203 -30.84 17.06 6.82
N ILE A 204 -30.69 17.96 5.85
CA ILE A 204 -29.47 18.73 5.64
C ILE A 204 -29.71 20.16 6.13
N ASP A 205 -28.89 20.61 7.08
CA ASP A 205 -28.88 21.98 7.59
C ASP A 205 -27.49 22.59 7.38
N LYS A 206 -27.40 23.82 6.89
CA LYS A 206 -26.11 24.53 6.79
C LYS A 206 -25.81 25.25 8.11
N VAL A 207 -24.66 24.97 8.73
CA VAL A 207 -24.25 25.52 10.03
C VAL A 207 -22.89 26.18 9.88
N GLY A 208 -22.87 27.49 9.65
CA GLY A 208 -21.65 28.22 9.31
C GLY A 208 -21.07 27.75 7.97
N ASP A 209 -19.80 27.33 7.99
CA ASP A 209 -19.05 26.87 6.80
C ASP A 209 -19.10 25.35 6.58
N ARG A 210 -19.91 24.63 7.37
CA ARG A 210 -20.10 23.18 7.25
C ARG A 210 -21.58 22.83 7.10
N TYR A 211 -21.84 21.63 6.64
CA TYR A 211 -23.18 21.06 6.57
C TYR A 211 -23.37 20.05 7.71
N GLN A 212 -24.53 20.12 8.35
CA GLN A 212 -24.99 19.15 9.33
C GLN A 212 -26.02 18.24 8.65
N VAL A 213 -25.74 16.95 8.62
CA VAL A 213 -26.65 15.92 8.11
C VAL A 213 -27.21 15.17 9.31
N THR A 214 -28.48 15.41 9.62
CA THR A 214 -29.21 14.72 10.69
C THR A 214 -29.92 13.52 10.08
N MET A 215 -29.52 12.32 10.48
CA MET A 215 -29.97 11.05 9.96
C MET A 215 -30.92 10.39 10.97
N THR A 216 -32.09 9.97 10.50
CA THR A 216 -33.15 9.34 11.28
C THR A 216 -33.58 8.05 10.59
N MET A 217 -33.53 6.93 11.30
CA MET A 217 -34.03 5.64 10.81
C MET A 217 -35.31 5.31 11.58
N ALA A 218 -36.46 5.31 10.90
CA ALA A 218 -37.76 5.24 11.58
C ALA A 218 -38.13 3.82 12.06
N GLU A 219 -37.73 2.78 11.32
CA GLU A 219 -38.00 1.39 11.67
C GLU A 219 -36.71 0.66 12.08
N GLY A 220 -36.74 0.05 13.26
CA GLY A 220 -35.68 -0.81 13.77
C GLY A 220 -35.61 -2.13 13.02
N LYS A 221 -34.91 -2.13 11.89
CA LYS A 221 -34.47 -3.35 11.21
C LYS A 221 -33.01 -3.61 11.51
N GLN A 222 -32.64 -4.88 11.64
CA GLN A 222 -31.24 -5.25 11.73
C GLN A 222 -30.59 -5.02 10.36
N VAL A 223 -29.61 -4.12 10.30
CA VAL A 223 -28.90 -3.77 9.08
C VAL A 223 -27.41 -3.85 9.36
N ALA A 224 -26.70 -4.61 8.54
CA ALA A 224 -25.26 -4.75 8.64
C ALA A 224 -24.60 -4.03 7.45
N ASN A 225 -23.71 -3.07 7.75
CA ASN A 225 -22.82 -2.42 6.78
C ASN A 225 -23.52 -1.96 5.49
N SER A 226 -24.62 -1.21 5.61
CA SER A 226 -25.23 -0.54 4.46
C SER A 226 -24.60 0.81 4.22
N THR A 227 -24.68 1.30 2.99
CA THR A 227 -24.01 2.53 2.58
C THR A 227 -25.04 3.58 2.22
N LEU A 228 -24.82 4.81 2.69
CA LEU A 228 -25.54 6.01 2.32
C LEU A 228 -24.55 7.00 1.71
N TRP A 229 -24.94 7.65 0.62
CA TRP A 229 -24.11 8.63 -0.08
C TRP A 229 -24.60 10.03 0.20
N ILE A 230 -23.70 10.91 0.66
CA ILE A 230 -23.94 12.35 0.71
C ILE A 230 -23.42 12.94 -0.60
N LEU A 231 -24.32 13.52 -1.39
CA LEU A 231 -23.99 14.08 -2.70
C LEU A 231 -23.57 15.54 -2.55
N THR A 232 -22.51 15.95 -3.25
CA THR A 232 -22.07 17.35 -3.30
C THR A 232 -22.02 17.89 -4.72
N ASP A 233 -21.77 19.19 -4.86
CA ASP A 233 -21.54 19.85 -6.16
C ASP A 233 -20.09 19.76 -6.66
N GLN A 234 -19.21 19.05 -5.94
CA GLN A 234 -17.84 18.82 -6.36
C GLN A 234 -17.72 17.61 -7.28
N LYS A 235 -16.58 17.50 -7.99
CA LYS A 235 -16.27 16.38 -8.87
C LYS A 235 -15.39 15.34 -8.18
N GLY A 236 -15.36 14.13 -8.74
CA GLY A 236 -14.51 13.04 -8.25
C GLY A 236 -15.00 12.50 -6.92
N ASP A 237 -14.09 12.16 -6.01
CA ASP A 237 -14.45 11.53 -4.74
C ASP A 237 -15.22 12.45 -3.78
N ALA A 238 -15.15 13.76 -4.00
CA ALA A 238 -15.96 14.71 -3.25
C ALA A 238 -17.43 14.74 -3.73
N GLU A 239 -17.74 14.21 -4.92
CA GLU A 239 -19.11 14.17 -5.48
C GLU A 239 -20.04 13.29 -4.65
N LYS A 240 -19.54 12.11 -4.22
CA LYS A 240 -20.28 11.14 -3.41
C LYS A 240 -19.48 10.73 -2.19
N LEU A 241 -19.83 11.28 -1.04
CA LEU A 241 -19.18 10.96 0.22
C LEU A 241 -19.85 9.74 0.86
N GLU A 242 -19.04 8.74 1.22
CA GLU A 242 -19.53 7.51 1.83
C GLU A 242 -19.84 7.67 3.32
N VAL A 243 -21.02 7.23 3.73
CA VAL A 243 -21.36 7.01 5.14
C VAL A 243 -21.91 5.59 5.28
N ILE A 244 -21.13 4.72 5.91
CA ILE A 244 -21.54 3.35 6.22
C ILE A 244 -22.39 3.39 7.49
N TYR A 245 -23.62 2.91 7.40
CA TYR A 245 -24.49 2.79 8.55
C TYR A 245 -24.79 1.33 8.90
N SER A 246 -25.05 1.10 10.17
CA SER A 246 -25.59 -0.17 10.65
C SER A 246 -26.59 0.05 11.78
N ALA A 247 -27.46 -0.93 11.96
CA ALA A 247 -28.57 -0.88 12.88
C ALA A 247 -28.67 -2.21 13.63
N ARG A 248 -28.84 -2.13 14.95
CA ARG A 248 -29.19 -3.29 15.77
C ARG A 248 -30.34 -2.97 16.70
N VAL A 249 -31.26 -3.91 16.84
CA VAL A 249 -32.33 -3.85 17.84
C VAL A 249 -31.75 -4.28 19.18
N GLN A 250 -31.87 -3.41 20.19
CA GLN A 250 -31.41 -3.73 21.53
C GLN A 250 -32.45 -4.63 22.20
N VAL A 251 -32.23 -5.95 22.16
CA VAL A 251 -32.97 -6.89 23.00
C VAL A 251 -32.38 -6.76 24.41
N GLN A 252 -33.14 -6.34 25.43
CA GLN A 252 -32.65 -6.50 26.80
C GLN A 252 -32.43 -8.00 27.01
N ARG A 253 -31.19 -8.40 27.29
CA ARG A 253 -31.01 -9.69 27.96
C ARG A 253 -31.68 -9.53 29.32
N PRO A 254 -32.58 -10.45 29.73
CA PRO A 254 -33.14 -10.39 31.06
C PRO A 254 -31.98 -10.29 32.07
N PRO A 255 -32.09 -9.44 33.11
CA PRO A 255 -31.10 -9.41 34.17
C PRO A 255 -30.93 -10.85 34.64
N ASN A 256 -29.68 -11.35 34.63
CA ASN A 256 -29.34 -12.73 35.00
C ASN A 256 -30.32 -13.23 36.06
N ALA A 257 -31.23 -14.14 35.70
CA ALA A 257 -31.88 -14.95 36.70
C ALA A 257 -30.74 -15.58 37.49
N ASN A 258 -30.66 -15.27 38.79
CA ASN A 258 -29.58 -15.72 39.67
C ASN A 258 -29.17 -17.15 39.31
N PRO A 259 -27.87 -17.45 39.12
CA PRO A 259 -27.47 -18.83 38.89
C PRO A 259 -28.06 -19.66 40.03
N MET A 260 -28.87 -20.67 39.68
CA MET A 260 -29.49 -21.56 40.67
C MET A 260 -28.38 -22.09 41.60
N PRO A 261 -28.60 -22.14 42.93
CA PRO A 261 -27.62 -22.76 43.82
C PRO A 261 -27.37 -24.20 43.36
N ALA A 262 -26.10 -24.57 43.29
CA ALA A 262 -25.59 -25.84 42.74
C ALA A 262 -25.97 -27.09 43.55
N SER A 263 -27.11 -27.10 44.24
CA SER A 263 -27.51 -28.17 45.14
C SER A 263 -28.57 -29.12 44.57
N ASN A 264 -29.03 -28.95 43.32
CA ASN A 264 -30.08 -29.80 42.75
C ASN A 264 -29.85 -30.28 41.31
N LEU A 265 -28.61 -30.33 40.84
CA LEU A 265 -28.31 -31.08 39.61
C LEU A 265 -28.32 -32.58 39.93
N PRO A 266 -29.17 -33.41 39.29
CA PRO A 266 -29.10 -34.86 39.46
C PRO A 266 -27.73 -35.36 39.01
N GLN A 267 -27.02 -36.05 39.91
CA GLN A 267 -25.72 -36.63 39.60
C GLN A 267 -25.88 -37.74 38.56
N ILE A 268 -25.50 -37.45 37.31
CA ILE A 268 -25.32 -38.47 36.29
C ILE A 268 -24.07 -39.26 36.67
N GLN A 269 -24.29 -40.40 37.33
CA GLN A 269 -23.23 -41.37 37.62
C GLN A 269 -22.69 -41.90 36.30
N ARG A 270 -21.42 -41.58 35.99
CA ARG A 270 -20.70 -42.19 34.87
C ARG A 270 -20.22 -43.58 35.32
N PRO A 271 -20.57 -44.67 34.62
CA PRO A 271 -20.00 -45.98 34.94
C PRO A 271 -18.50 -45.99 34.68
N ARG A 272 -17.71 -46.35 35.70
CA ARG A 272 -16.30 -46.71 35.57
C ARG A 272 -16.22 -48.14 35.06
N THR A 273 -15.74 -48.33 33.83
CA THR A 273 -14.99 -49.54 33.45
C THR A 273 -14.13 -49.25 32.23
N ILE A 274 -12.83 -49.47 32.41
CA ILE A 274 -11.81 -49.58 31.36
C ILE A 274 -11.65 -51.07 31.06
N PRO A 275 -11.57 -51.50 29.80
CA PRO A 275 -10.85 -52.72 29.46
C PRO A 275 -9.50 -52.37 28.82
N THR A 276 -8.43 -52.92 29.40
CA THR A 276 -7.07 -52.90 28.88
C THR A 276 -6.85 -54.05 27.88
N ALA A 277 -5.90 -53.84 26.96
CA ALA A 277 -5.24 -54.78 26.04
C ALA A 277 -5.84 -54.78 24.60
N ILE A 278 -5.11 -54.83 23.48
CA ILE A 278 -3.83 -55.46 23.12
C ILE A 278 -3.21 -54.72 21.90
N LYS A 279 -1.87 -54.78 21.78
CA LYS A 279 -0.96 -54.61 20.62
C LYS A 279 -1.57 -54.50 19.20
N GLY A 280 -1.00 -53.61 18.38
CA GLY A 280 -1.00 -53.78 16.91
C GLY A 280 -0.73 -52.49 16.11
N GLU A 281 0.51 -52.37 15.62
CA GLU A 281 1.03 -51.68 14.41
C GLU A 281 0.40 -50.38 13.86
N ILE A 282 1.28 -49.38 13.73
CA ILE A 282 1.10 -48.12 12.99
C ILE A 282 1.34 -48.40 11.49
N PRO A 283 0.40 -48.15 10.57
CA PRO A 283 0.68 -48.19 9.14
C PRO A 283 1.43 -46.93 8.70
N GLN A 284 2.60 -47.14 8.11
CA GLN A 284 3.43 -46.10 7.48
C GLN A 284 2.79 -45.57 6.18
N HIS A 285 3.13 -44.31 5.86
CA HIS A 285 2.80 -43.59 4.64
C HIS A 285 3.08 -44.38 3.34
N PRO A 286 2.26 -44.21 2.29
CA PRO A 286 2.52 -44.84 1.01
C PRO A 286 3.73 -44.21 0.30
N LYS A 287 4.62 -45.07 -0.19
CA LYS A 287 5.77 -44.76 -1.07
C LYS A 287 5.27 -44.28 -2.43
N VAL A 288 5.93 -43.24 -2.93
CA VAL A 288 5.90 -42.78 -4.32
C VAL A 288 6.67 -43.81 -5.17
N GLU A 289 6.00 -44.37 -6.18
CA GLU A 289 6.53 -45.36 -7.11
C GLU A 289 7.21 -44.65 -8.29
N ALA A 290 8.48 -45.00 -8.53
CA ALA A 290 9.29 -44.50 -9.63
C ALA A 290 9.09 -45.37 -10.88
N LEU A 291 8.65 -44.75 -11.97
CA LEU A 291 8.67 -45.34 -13.31
C LEU A 291 10.10 -45.32 -13.87
N GLN A 292 10.59 -46.50 -14.29
CA GLN A 292 11.84 -46.67 -15.03
C GLN A 292 11.69 -46.23 -16.49
N PRO A 293 12.79 -45.81 -17.15
CA PRO A 293 12.80 -45.45 -18.57
C PRO A 293 12.84 -46.69 -19.48
N HIS A 294 11.94 -46.73 -20.46
CA HIS A 294 12.03 -47.64 -21.60
C HIS A 294 13.00 -47.08 -22.65
N ALA A 295 13.94 -47.93 -23.07
CA ALA A 295 14.76 -47.72 -24.25
C ALA A 295 13.92 -47.93 -25.52
N GLU A 296 14.07 -47.06 -26.52
CA GLU A 296 13.69 -47.38 -27.89
C GLU A 296 14.75 -46.87 -28.89
N LYS A 297 15.16 -47.78 -29.77
CA LYS A 297 16.04 -47.55 -30.92
C LYS A 297 15.23 -46.89 -32.04
N LYS A 298 15.71 -45.77 -32.58
CA LYS A 298 16.08 -45.61 -34.00
C LYS A 298 16.71 -44.24 -34.25
#